data_AF-A0A6P8SXZ9-F1
#
_entry.id   AF-A0A6P8SXZ9-F1
#
_cell.length_a   1.000
_cell.length_b   1.000
_cell.length_c   1.000
_cell.angle_alpha   90.00
_cell.angle_beta   90.00
_cell.angle_gamma   90.00
#
_symmetry.space_group_name_H-M   'P 1'
#
loop_
_entity.id
_entity.type
_entity.pdbx_description
1 polymer ?
#
loop_
_entity_poly.entity_id
_entity_poly.type
_entity_poly.pdbx_seq_one_letter_code
_entity_poly.pdbx_strand_id
1 'polypeptide(L)'
;MAQQRGVNSLQFNQDQSCFCCAMETGVRIYNVEPLMEKGHLDHEQIGSVATCSMLHRSNLLALVGGGINPKFSEISMLVWDDARESRDPKEKLVLEFTFTKPVLAVRMRQDKIIIVLKNRIYVYSFPNNPVKLFEFDTRDNPKGLCDLSPSLEKQLLVFPGHKCGSLQLVDLSNTKPGTSSAPFTINAHQSEIACVALNQPGSVAASASRKGTLIRLFDTTTRDKLVELRRGTDPATLYCINFSHDSSFLCASSDKGTVHIFALKDTKLNRRSALARVGKVGPVIGQYVDSQWSLASFTVPAECACICAFGKNTSKNVNSVIAICVDGTFHKYVFTPDGNCNREAFDVYLDICDDDDF
;
A
#
# COMPACT_ATOMS: atom_id res chain seq x y z
N MET A 1 -11.49 2.67 -20.91
CA MET A 1 -12.83 2.87 -20.31
C MET A 1 -12.86 2.25 -18.91
N ALA A 2 -12.09 2.79 -17.96
CA ALA A 2 -11.99 2.27 -16.59
C ALA A 2 -12.88 3.03 -15.58
N GLN A 3 -13.85 3.80 -16.08
CA GLN A 3 -14.78 4.60 -15.28
C GLN A 3 -16.12 3.86 -15.02
N GLN A 4 -16.18 2.55 -15.28
CA GLN A 4 -17.46 1.85 -15.42
C GLN A 4 -18.08 1.35 -14.10
N ARG A 5 -17.35 1.36 -12.97
CA ARG A 5 -17.87 0.89 -11.67
C ARG A 5 -17.60 1.81 -10.47
N GLY A 6 -17.12 3.03 -10.72
CA GLY A 6 -17.04 4.10 -9.71
C GLY A 6 -16.06 3.86 -8.55
N VAL A 7 -15.05 3.00 -8.69
CA VAL A 7 -14.02 2.80 -7.65
C VAL A 7 -12.94 3.87 -7.77
N ASN A 8 -12.72 4.62 -6.68
CA ASN A 8 -11.74 5.71 -6.61
C ASN A 8 -10.41 5.25 -6.01
N SER A 9 -10.45 4.44 -4.96
CA SER A 9 -9.24 3.84 -4.40
C SER A 9 -9.51 2.53 -3.65
N LEU A 10 -8.47 1.71 -3.58
CA LEU A 10 -8.43 0.45 -2.86
C LEU A 10 -7.26 0.48 -1.88
N GLN A 11 -7.48 0.01 -0.65
CA GLN A 11 -6.41 -0.09 0.33
C GLN A 11 -6.62 -1.30 1.25
N PHE A 12 -5.59 -2.13 1.40
CA PHE A 12 -5.56 -3.16 2.44
C PHE A 12 -5.41 -2.53 3.82
N ASN A 13 -5.99 -3.15 4.83
CA ASN A 13 -5.63 -2.85 6.21
C ASN A 13 -4.21 -3.37 6.51
N GLN A 14 -3.70 -3.01 7.69
CA GLN A 14 -2.30 -3.17 8.09
C GLN A 14 -1.82 -4.63 8.10
N ASP A 15 -2.73 -5.58 8.35
CA ASP A 15 -2.47 -7.03 8.34
C ASP A 15 -3.03 -7.73 7.09
N GLN A 16 -3.31 -6.97 6.01
CA GLN A 16 -3.76 -7.45 4.70
C GLN A 16 -4.97 -8.40 4.74
N SER A 17 -5.72 -8.37 5.83
CA SER A 17 -6.78 -9.32 6.11
C SER A 17 -8.16 -8.77 5.76
N CYS A 18 -8.26 -7.45 5.60
CA CYS A 18 -9.40 -6.72 5.05
C CYS A 18 -8.91 -5.71 4.01
N PHE A 19 -9.82 -5.25 3.17
CA PHE A 19 -9.57 -4.08 2.33
C PHE A 19 -10.79 -3.16 2.33
N CYS A 20 -10.53 -1.87 2.16
CA CYS A 20 -11.57 -0.88 1.93
C CYS A 20 -11.56 -0.44 0.47
N CYS A 21 -12.76 -0.22 -0.06
CA CYS A 21 -13.03 0.27 -1.40
C CYS A 21 -13.73 1.63 -1.28
N ALA A 22 -13.01 2.70 -1.59
CA ALA A 22 -13.57 4.04 -1.67
C ALA A 22 -14.13 4.26 -3.08
N MET A 23 -15.35 4.76 -3.16
CA MET A 23 -16.15 4.79 -4.37
C MET A 23 -16.88 6.12 -4.55
N GLU A 24 -17.41 6.33 -5.75
CA GLU A 24 -18.35 7.39 -6.07
C GLU A 24 -19.66 7.27 -5.27
N THR A 25 -20.02 6.06 -4.87
CA THR A 25 -21.24 5.74 -4.13
C THR A 25 -21.01 5.55 -2.63
N GLY A 26 -19.83 5.87 -2.10
CA GLY A 26 -19.50 5.74 -0.69
C GLY A 26 -18.28 4.86 -0.42
N VAL A 27 -18.34 3.99 0.59
CA VAL A 27 -17.25 3.09 0.98
C VAL A 27 -17.79 1.70 1.26
N ARG A 28 -17.07 0.67 0.80
CA ARG A 28 -17.33 -0.72 1.17
C ARG A 28 -16.12 -1.35 1.84
N ILE A 29 -16.33 -2.17 2.86
CA ILE A 29 -15.28 -2.85 3.63
C ILE A 29 -15.44 -4.35 3.44
N TYR A 30 -14.37 -5.02 3.05
CA TYR A 30 -14.39 -6.46 2.76
C TYR A 30 -13.37 -7.20 3.62
N ASN A 31 -13.76 -8.37 4.10
CA ASN A 31 -12.84 -9.41 4.56
C ASN A 31 -12.22 -10.09 3.34
N VAL A 32 -10.92 -10.40 3.40
CA VAL A 32 -10.18 -10.95 2.26
C VAL A 32 -10.32 -12.47 2.15
N GLU A 33 -10.30 -13.19 3.27
CA GLU A 33 -10.41 -14.65 3.32
C GLU A 33 -11.32 -15.09 4.50
N PRO A 34 -12.52 -15.64 4.24
CA PRO A 34 -13.21 -15.68 2.94
C PRO A 34 -13.56 -14.27 2.43
N LEU A 35 -13.65 -14.10 1.11
CA LEU A 35 -14.10 -12.83 0.53
C LEU A 35 -15.56 -12.58 0.95
N MET A 36 -15.80 -11.51 1.71
CA MET A 36 -17.13 -11.19 2.24
C MET A 36 -17.21 -9.71 2.60
N GLU A 37 -18.32 -9.06 2.26
CA GLU A 37 -18.58 -7.69 2.72
C GLU A 37 -18.81 -7.67 4.24
N LYS A 38 -18.15 -6.75 4.93
CA LYS A 38 -18.23 -6.56 6.38
C LYS A 38 -19.09 -5.39 6.78
N GLY A 39 -19.28 -4.44 5.86
CA GLY A 39 -20.09 -3.26 6.05
C GLY A 39 -19.77 -2.21 4.98
N HIS A 40 -20.67 -1.25 4.84
CA HIS A 40 -20.52 -0.14 3.91
C HIS A 40 -21.05 1.15 4.53
N LEU A 41 -20.65 2.26 3.91
CA LEU A 41 -21.19 3.59 4.15
C LEU A 41 -21.67 4.13 2.81
N ASP A 42 -22.96 4.43 2.72
CA ASP A 42 -23.58 4.78 1.44
C ASP A 42 -23.38 6.25 1.07
N HIS A 43 -23.70 6.56 -0.20
CA HIS A 43 -23.64 7.90 -0.76
C HIS A 43 -24.45 8.92 0.03
N GLU A 44 -25.61 8.54 0.56
CA GLU A 44 -26.44 9.43 1.39
C GLU A 44 -25.73 9.82 2.71
N GLN A 45 -24.99 8.88 3.29
CA GLN A 45 -24.27 9.08 4.55
C GLN A 45 -23.05 9.98 4.33
N ILE A 46 -22.21 9.65 3.33
CA ILE A 46 -20.86 10.25 3.20
C ILE A 46 -20.50 10.84 1.82
N GLY A 47 -21.38 10.72 0.82
CA GLY A 47 -21.11 11.14 -0.55
C GLY A 47 -20.04 10.29 -1.24
N SER A 48 -19.45 10.80 -2.33
CA SER A 48 -18.30 10.16 -2.95
C SER A 48 -17.02 10.34 -2.10
N VAL A 49 -16.19 9.30 -2.09
CA VAL A 49 -14.97 9.24 -1.27
C VAL A 49 -13.75 9.02 -2.16
N ALA A 50 -12.71 9.83 -1.96
CA ALA A 50 -11.45 9.67 -2.68
C ALA A 50 -10.60 8.55 -2.07
N THR A 51 -10.44 8.56 -0.75
CA THR A 51 -9.65 7.56 -0.02
C THR A 51 -10.28 7.21 1.31
N CYS A 52 -10.22 5.92 1.62
CA CYS A 52 -10.57 5.34 2.91
C CYS A 52 -9.36 4.58 3.44
N SER A 53 -9.10 4.66 4.75
CA SER A 53 -8.08 3.88 5.43
C SER A 53 -8.66 3.27 6.71
N MET A 54 -8.47 1.96 6.87
CA MET A 54 -8.86 1.24 8.07
C MET A 54 -7.79 1.37 9.18
N LEU A 55 -8.21 1.26 10.44
CA LEU A 55 -7.32 0.95 11.54
C LEU A 55 -7.47 -0.52 11.94
N HIS A 56 -6.58 -1.36 11.43
CA HIS A 56 -6.62 -2.82 11.57
C HIS A 56 -8.02 -3.39 11.24
N ARG A 57 -8.64 -4.06 12.20
CA ARG A 57 -10.03 -4.53 12.15
C ARG A 57 -10.91 -3.83 13.19
N SER A 58 -10.54 -2.61 13.56
CA SER A 58 -11.38 -1.78 14.44
C SER A 58 -12.55 -1.16 13.66
N ASN A 59 -13.44 -0.53 14.41
CA ASN A 59 -14.57 0.28 13.98
C ASN A 59 -14.18 1.67 13.44
N LEU A 60 -12.89 2.02 13.46
CA LEU A 60 -12.42 3.35 13.06
C LEU A 60 -11.97 3.36 11.59
N LEU A 61 -12.58 4.26 10.81
CA LEU A 61 -12.27 4.51 9.41
C LEU A 61 -11.83 5.97 9.23
N ALA A 62 -10.72 6.20 8.57
CA ALA A 62 -10.35 7.54 8.09
C ALA A 62 -10.85 7.73 6.65
N LEU A 63 -11.58 8.81 6.41
CA LEU A 63 -12.23 9.14 5.16
C LEU A 63 -11.74 10.49 4.64
N VAL A 64 -11.52 10.60 3.34
CA VAL A 64 -11.27 11.88 2.65
C VAL A 64 -12.27 12.02 1.52
N GLY A 65 -13.02 13.11 1.54
CA GLY A 65 -13.99 13.43 0.48
C GLY A 65 -13.30 13.64 -0.87
N GLY A 66 -13.98 13.28 -1.95
CA GLY A 66 -13.52 13.53 -3.31
C GLY A 66 -14.25 12.64 -4.30
N GLY A 67 -13.86 12.62 -5.56
CA GLY A 67 -14.66 12.02 -6.63
C GLY A 67 -15.61 13.05 -7.26
N ILE A 68 -16.69 12.57 -7.89
CA ILE A 68 -17.62 13.37 -8.68
C ILE A 68 -18.59 14.15 -7.79
N ASN A 69 -19.15 13.51 -6.75
CA ASN A 69 -20.21 14.08 -5.90
C ASN A 69 -19.89 13.98 -4.41
N PRO A 70 -18.84 14.67 -3.91
CA PRO A 70 -18.41 14.51 -2.53
C PRO A 70 -19.28 15.35 -1.58
N LYS A 71 -19.66 14.75 -0.44
CA LYS A 71 -20.37 15.47 0.65
C LYS A 71 -19.41 16.29 1.52
N PHE A 72 -18.14 15.89 1.54
CA PHE A 72 -17.08 16.51 2.32
C PHE A 72 -15.96 16.99 1.41
N SER A 73 -15.25 18.04 1.81
CA SER A 73 -14.17 18.60 1.00
C SER A 73 -12.95 17.67 0.94
N GLU A 74 -12.21 17.70 -0.18
CA GLU A 74 -10.92 17.01 -0.35
C GLU A 74 -9.81 17.53 0.58
N ILE A 75 -10.02 18.67 1.23
CA ILE A 75 -9.10 19.23 2.22
C ILE A 75 -9.44 18.79 3.66
N SER A 76 -10.55 18.07 3.86
CA SER A 76 -10.97 17.54 5.17
C SER A 76 -10.72 16.04 5.23
N MET A 77 -10.05 15.59 6.30
CA MET A 77 -9.97 14.19 6.69
C MET A 77 -10.86 13.95 7.90
N LEU A 78 -11.74 12.97 7.80
CA LEU A 78 -12.75 12.63 8.80
C LEU A 78 -12.42 11.27 9.41
N VAL A 79 -12.64 11.11 10.71
CA VAL A 79 -12.62 9.79 11.35
C VAL A 79 -14.05 9.40 11.69
N TRP A 80 -14.46 8.27 11.14
CA TRP A 80 -15.75 7.64 11.38
C TRP A 80 -15.60 6.51 12.39
N ASP A 81 -16.52 6.43 13.34
CA ASP A 81 -16.65 5.36 14.32
C ASP A 81 -17.95 4.60 14.05
N ASP A 82 -17.82 3.41 13.44
CA ASP A 82 -18.99 2.63 13.07
C ASP A 82 -19.68 1.94 14.27
N ALA A 83 -18.97 1.75 15.38
CA ALA A 83 -19.50 1.12 16.58
C ALA A 83 -20.44 2.03 17.38
N ARG A 84 -20.46 3.33 17.08
CA ARG A 84 -21.42 4.25 17.70
C ARG A 84 -22.83 3.94 17.23
N GLU A 85 -23.67 3.52 18.16
CA GLU A 85 -25.11 3.35 17.94
C GLU A 85 -25.79 4.73 17.93
N SER A 86 -25.76 5.42 16.78
CA SER A 86 -26.57 6.61 16.55
C SER A 86 -27.33 6.52 15.23
N ARG A 87 -28.54 7.08 15.22
CA ARG A 87 -29.37 7.24 14.03
C ARG A 87 -28.94 8.42 13.18
N ASP A 88 -28.21 9.39 13.73
CA ASP A 88 -27.65 10.49 12.95
C ASP A 88 -26.24 10.11 12.47
N PRO A 89 -26.03 9.95 11.15
CA PRO A 89 -24.71 9.70 10.56
C PRO A 89 -23.63 10.68 11.05
N LYS A 90 -24.01 11.93 11.38
CA LYS A 90 -23.07 12.95 11.86
C LYS A 90 -22.50 12.64 13.24
N GLU A 91 -23.21 11.90 14.09
CA GLU A 91 -22.72 11.54 15.42
C GLU A 91 -21.70 10.39 15.40
N LYS A 92 -21.63 9.65 14.28
CA LYS A 92 -20.58 8.67 13.98
C LYS A 92 -19.28 9.33 13.49
N LEU A 93 -19.31 10.61 13.08
CA LEU A 93 -18.11 11.40 12.77
C LEU A 93 -17.47 11.87 14.08
N VAL A 94 -16.36 11.23 14.47
CA VAL A 94 -15.74 11.46 15.78
C VAL A 94 -14.61 12.47 15.76
N LEU A 95 -13.98 12.67 14.60
CA LEU A 95 -12.91 13.65 14.42
C LEU A 95 -12.96 14.25 13.02
N GLU A 96 -12.56 15.51 12.90
CA GLU A 96 -12.34 16.20 11.63
C GLU A 96 -11.01 16.96 11.67
N PHE A 97 -10.23 16.83 10.60
CA PHE A 97 -8.99 17.55 10.37
C PHE A 97 -9.10 18.31 9.06
N THR A 98 -9.02 19.63 9.11
CA THR A 98 -9.11 20.50 7.92
C THR A 98 -7.74 21.09 7.58
N PHE A 99 -7.39 21.04 6.29
CA PHE A 99 -6.13 21.54 5.76
C PHE A 99 -6.35 22.64 4.72
N THR A 100 -5.26 23.28 4.29
CA THR A 100 -5.29 24.31 3.24
C THR A 100 -5.07 23.75 1.83
N LYS A 101 -4.76 22.45 1.72
CA LYS A 101 -4.55 21.74 0.45
C LYS A 101 -5.17 20.35 0.53
N PRO A 102 -5.46 19.71 -0.62
CA PRO A 102 -6.08 18.39 -0.64
C PRO A 102 -5.25 17.33 0.08
N VAL A 103 -5.94 16.50 0.86
CA VAL A 103 -5.37 15.31 1.51
C VAL A 103 -5.29 14.20 0.47
N LEU A 104 -4.09 13.70 0.22
CA LEU A 104 -3.82 12.71 -0.82
C LEU A 104 -3.77 11.28 -0.30
N ALA A 105 -3.39 11.09 0.96
CA ALA A 105 -3.37 9.78 1.60
C ALA A 105 -3.44 9.91 3.13
N VAL A 106 -3.98 8.86 3.75
CA VAL A 106 -3.99 8.68 5.19
C VAL A 106 -3.37 7.33 5.54
N ARG A 107 -2.57 7.29 6.61
CA ARG A 107 -2.14 6.06 7.26
C ARG A 107 -2.47 6.14 8.73
N MET A 108 -2.94 5.04 9.30
CA MET A 108 -3.34 4.96 10.70
C MET A 108 -2.52 3.91 11.43
N ARG A 109 -2.24 4.21 12.70
CA ARG A 109 -1.81 3.26 13.72
C ARG A 109 -2.62 3.52 14.99
N GLN A 110 -2.54 2.61 15.95
CA GLN A 110 -3.35 2.68 17.18
C GLN A 110 -3.16 3.99 17.97
N ASP A 111 -1.99 4.62 17.85
CA ASP A 111 -1.60 5.81 18.62
C ASP A 111 -1.29 7.05 17.74
N LYS A 112 -1.34 6.92 16.39
CA LYS A 112 -0.98 8.01 15.45
C LYS A 112 -1.81 7.98 14.17
N ILE A 113 -2.10 9.17 13.65
CA ILE A 113 -2.61 9.37 12.27
C ILE A 113 -1.57 10.14 11.48
N ILE A 114 -1.31 9.67 10.25
CA ILE A 114 -0.39 10.28 9.29
C ILE A 114 -1.25 10.80 8.13
N ILE A 115 -1.14 12.08 7.83
CA ILE A 115 -1.92 12.77 6.80
C ILE A 115 -0.94 13.35 5.77
N VAL A 116 -1.10 12.94 4.51
CA VAL A 116 -0.19 13.31 3.43
C VAL A 116 -0.85 14.31 2.51
N LEU A 117 -0.23 15.48 2.37
CA LEU A 117 -0.52 16.47 1.34
C LEU A 117 0.57 16.37 0.25
N LYS A 118 0.40 17.13 -0.85
CA LYS A 118 1.34 17.11 -1.98
C LYS A 118 2.80 17.38 -1.60
N ASN A 119 3.06 18.23 -0.61
CA ASN A 119 4.43 18.65 -0.25
C ASN A 119 4.70 18.57 1.26
N ARG A 120 3.77 18.01 2.04
CA ARG A 120 3.85 17.98 3.49
C ARG A 120 3.22 16.72 4.05
N ILE A 121 3.78 16.21 5.13
CA ILE A 121 3.22 15.10 5.90
C ILE A 121 3.03 15.59 7.34
N TYR A 122 1.82 15.40 7.86
CA TYR A 122 1.48 15.70 9.24
C TYR A 122 1.32 14.40 10.03
N VAL A 123 1.85 14.37 11.25
CA VAL A 123 1.65 13.26 12.19
C VAL A 123 0.94 13.80 13.42
N TYR A 124 -0.22 13.22 13.73
CA TYR A 124 -1.02 13.55 14.90
C TYR A 124 -1.02 12.39 15.90
N SER A 125 -1.17 12.69 17.19
CA SER A 125 -1.55 11.69 18.18
C SER A 125 -2.96 11.18 17.90
N PHE A 126 -3.26 9.96 18.35
CA PHE A 126 -4.56 9.32 18.15
C PHE A 126 -4.79 8.31 19.29
N PRO A 127 -6.04 7.95 19.65
CA PRO A 127 -7.32 8.48 19.19
C PRO A 127 -7.83 9.70 19.96
N ASN A 128 -7.45 9.84 21.23
CA ASN A 128 -8.05 10.82 22.13
C ASN A 128 -7.40 12.20 21.97
N ASN A 129 -8.21 13.22 21.69
CA ASN A 129 -7.78 14.62 21.49
C ASN A 129 -6.50 14.76 20.64
N PRO A 130 -6.56 14.41 19.34
CA PRO A 130 -5.40 14.46 18.45
C PRO A 130 -4.68 15.81 18.47
N VAL A 131 -3.37 15.77 18.75
CA VAL A 131 -2.47 16.93 18.67
C VAL A 131 -1.39 16.66 17.63
N LYS A 132 -0.96 17.71 16.92
CA LYS A 132 0.12 17.60 15.94
C LYS A 132 1.44 17.30 16.66
N LEU A 133 2.04 16.16 16.36
CA LEU A 133 3.31 15.70 16.90
C LEU A 133 4.48 16.11 16.01
N PHE A 134 4.33 15.87 14.69
CA PHE A 134 5.39 16.15 13.72
C PHE A 134 4.83 16.73 12.43
N GLU A 135 5.69 17.46 11.73
CA GLU A 135 5.45 17.98 10.38
C GLU A 135 6.74 17.78 9.57
N PHE A 136 6.61 17.16 8.39
CA PHE A 136 7.72 16.92 7.48
C PHE A 136 7.41 17.56 6.14
N ASP A 137 8.35 18.35 5.62
CA ASP A 137 8.28 18.80 4.23
C ASP A 137 8.73 17.66 3.31
N THR A 138 8.09 17.55 2.15
CA THR A 138 8.45 16.56 1.12
C THR A 138 8.74 17.26 -0.20
N ARG A 139 9.40 16.54 -1.12
CA ARG A 139 9.31 16.88 -2.55
C ARG A 139 7.85 16.74 -3.02
N ASP A 140 7.56 17.18 -4.24
CA ASP A 140 6.30 16.89 -4.93
C ASP A 140 5.94 15.39 -4.81
N ASN A 141 4.91 15.12 -4.02
CA ASN A 141 4.36 13.82 -3.72
C ASN A 141 2.89 13.75 -4.19
N PRO A 142 2.62 13.85 -5.50
CA PRO A 142 1.27 13.97 -6.04
C PRO A 142 0.40 12.72 -5.84
N LYS A 143 1.00 11.58 -5.48
CA LYS A 143 0.29 10.33 -5.16
C LYS A 143 0.15 10.08 -3.65
N GLY A 144 0.55 11.02 -2.80
CA GLY A 144 0.48 10.86 -1.34
C GLY A 144 1.31 9.66 -0.82
N LEU A 145 2.43 9.33 -1.46
CA LEU A 145 3.25 8.17 -1.11
C LEU A 145 3.80 8.32 0.31
N CYS A 146 3.39 7.41 1.17
CA CYS A 146 4.04 7.11 2.43
C CYS A 146 3.68 5.68 2.86
N ASP A 147 4.49 5.11 3.73
CA ASP A 147 4.12 3.89 4.42
C ASP A 147 4.60 3.90 5.87
N LEU A 148 3.87 3.21 6.73
CA LEU A 148 4.06 3.21 8.17
C LEU A 148 4.13 1.77 8.68
N SER A 149 5.19 1.46 9.43
CA SER A 149 5.28 0.16 10.08
C SER A 149 4.16 -0.02 11.11
N PRO A 150 3.39 -1.11 11.04
CA PRO A 150 2.38 -1.43 12.05
C PRO A 150 3.00 -2.01 13.35
N SER A 151 4.33 -2.20 13.40
CA SER A 151 5.03 -2.72 14.57
C SER A 151 4.83 -1.84 15.80
N LEU A 152 4.67 -2.49 16.96
CA LEU A 152 4.69 -1.82 18.27
C LEU A 152 6.12 -1.44 18.69
N GLU A 153 7.11 -2.19 18.23
CA GLU A 153 8.52 -2.01 18.61
C GLU A 153 9.20 -0.88 17.83
N LYS A 154 8.81 -0.69 16.55
CA LYS A 154 9.46 0.28 15.65
C LYS A 154 8.41 1.11 14.92
N GLN A 155 8.32 2.39 15.26
CA GLN A 155 7.31 3.32 14.74
C GLN A 155 7.81 4.03 13.48
N LEU A 156 8.26 3.25 12.49
CA LEU A 156 8.98 3.78 11.34
C LEU A 156 8.01 4.28 10.26
N LEU A 157 8.16 5.53 9.86
CA LEU A 157 7.50 6.15 8.71
C LEU A 157 8.51 6.28 7.57
N VAL A 158 8.11 5.92 6.35
CA VAL A 158 8.89 6.15 5.12
C VAL A 158 8.09 6.94 4.09
N PHE A 159 8.77 7.86 3.39
CA PHE A 159 8.17 8.69 2.34
C PHE A 159 9.24 9.20 1.36
N PRO A 160 8.87 9.75 0.18
CA PRO A 160 9.81 10.37 -0.74
C PRO A 160 10.54 11.57 -0.09
N GLY A 161 11.87 11.57 -0.14
CA GLY A 161 12.70 12.66 0.37
C GLY A 161 12.79 13.86 -0.58
N HIS A 162 13.45 14.94 -0.13
CA HIS A 162 13.61 16.16 -0.94
C HIS A 162 14.39 15.96 -2.24
N LYS A 163 15.39 15.07 -2.23
CA LYS A 163 16.20 14.76 -3.41
C LYS A 163 15.44 13.77 -4.30
N CYS A 164 15.43 14.02 -5.60
CA CYS A 164 14.80 13.13 -6.58
C CYS A 164 15.28 11.67 -6.38
N GLY A 165 14.33 10.75 -6.28
CA GLY A 165 14.60 9.32 -6.09
C GLY A 165 15.13 8.93 -4.71
N SER A 166 15.13 9.84 -3.73
CA SER A 166 15.49 9.53 -2.34
C SER A 166 14.27 9.15 -1.49
N LEU A 167 14.51 8.35 -0.45
CA LEU A 167 13.55 8.05 0.61
C LEU A 167 14.00 8.76 1.89
N GLN A 168 13.05 9.29 2.66
CA GLN A 168 13.25 9.69 4.04
C GLN A 168 12.55 8.70 4.97
N LEU A 169 13.23 8.36 6.06
CA LEU A 169 12.75 7.44 7.09
C LEU A 169 12.86 8.12 8.44
N VAL A 170 11.80 8.01 9.24
CA VAL A 170 11.68 8.67 10.55
C VAL A 170 11.13 7.70 11.57
N ASP A 171 11.77 7.57 12.72
CA ASP A 171 11.19 6.90 13.88
C ASP A 171 10.32 7.88 14.68
N LEU A 172 9.03 7.56 14.76
CA LEU A 172 8.01 8.37 15.42
C LEU A 172 7.84 8.04 16.92
N SER A 173 8.69 7.17 17.48
CA SER A 173 8.63 6.75 18.88
C SER A 173 8.82 7.91 19.87
N ASN A 174 9.70 8.86 19.55
CA ASN A 174 10.06 9.96 20.45
C ASN A 174 9.21 11.20 20.21
N THR A 175 8.07 11.29 20.88
CA THR A 175 7.09 12.38 20.72
C THR A 175 7.30 13.55 21.69
N LYS A 176 8.39 13.57 22.47
CA LYS A 176 8.63 14.63 23.45
C LYS A 176 8.94 15.95 22.72
N PRO A 177 8.34 17.07 23.14
CA PRO A 177 8.72 18.38 22.61
C PRO A 177 10.22 18.64 22.82
N GLY A 178 10.94 18.99 21.76
CA GLY A 178 12.38 19.32 21.81
C GLY A 178 13.34 18.16 21.58
N THR A 179 12.87 16.92 21.46
CA THR A 179 13.70 15.81 20.95
C THR A 179 13.57 15.70 19.43
N SER A 180 14.69 15.72 18.72
CA SER A 180 14.69 15.61 17.26
C SER A 180 14.61 14.16 16.82
N SER A 181 13.51 13.76 16.17
CA SER A 181 13.46 12.57 15.30
C SER A 181 13.88 12.97 13.89
N ALA A 182 15.15 13.30 13.71
CA ALA A 182 15.66 13.72 12.40
C ALA A 182 15.49 12.60 11.36
N PRO A 183 14.85 12.88 10.20
CA PRO A 183 14.78 11.91 9.12
C PRO A 183 16.17 11.53 8.62
N PHE A 184 16.40 10.24 8.38
CA PHE A 184 17.56 9.79 7.61
C PHE A 184 17.17 9.50 6.17
N THR A 185 18.13 9.69 5.25
CA THR A 185 17.89 9.64 3.81
C THR A 185 18.58 8.45 3.18
N ILE A 186 17.89 7.77 2.27
CA ILE A 186 18.42 6.72 1.39
C ILE A 186 18.31 7.19 -0.06
N ASN A 187 19.42 7.25 -0.79
CA ASN A 187 19.42 7.54 -2.24
C ASN A 187 19.02 6.28 -3.02
N ALA A 188 17.72 6.01 -3.12
CA ALA A 188 17.22 4.73 -3.62
C ALA A 188 17.24 4.61 -5.15
N HIS A 189 16.93 5.70 -5.87
CA HIS A 189 16.77 5.71 -7.33
C HIS A 189 17.30 7.01 -7.94
N GLN A 190 17.53 7.00 -9.27
CA GLN A 190 17.91 8.21 -10.03
C GLN A 190 16.71 9.03 -10.51
N SER A 191 15.52 8.42 -10.54
CA SER A 191 14.26 9.06 -10.92
C SER A 191 13.28 9.05 -9.75
N GLU A 192 12.24 9.88 -9.84
CA GLU A 192 11.22 10.05 -8.80
C GLU A 192 10.68 8.72 -8.27
N ILE A 193 10.44 8.66 -6.96
CA ILE A 193 9.82 7.51 -6.30
C ILE A 193 8.37 7.39 -6.79
N ALA A 194 7.97 6.17 -7.14
CA ALA A 194 6.63 5.87 -7.62
C ALA A 194 5.85 4.93 -6.69
N CYS A 195 6.56 4.12 -5.89
CA CYS A 195 5.97 3.22 -4.90
C CYS A 195 6.96 3.00 -3.75
N VAL A 196 6.43 2.85 -2.54
CA VAL A 196 7.20 2.59 -1.31
C VAL A 196 6.40 1.66 -0.40
N ALA A 197 7.09 0.77 0.30
CA ALA A 197 6.49 -0.12 1.29
C ALA A 197 7.50 -0.47 2.40
N LEU A 198 7.02 -0.68 3.61
CA LEU A 198 7.76 -1.28 4.72
C LEU A 198 7.28 -2.70 4.95
N ASN A 199 8.16 -3.57 5.43
CA ASN A 199 7.71 -4.84 6.00
C ASN A 199 7.08 -4.64 7.38
N GLN A 200 6.37 -5.66 7.89
CA GLN A 200 5.64 -5.58 9.17
C GLN A 200 6.52 -5.08 10.34
N PRO A 201 7.75 -5.59 10.57
CA PRO A 201 8.64 -5.10 11.62
C PRO A 201 9.27 -3.72 11.36
N GLY A 202 9.14 -3.17 10.14
CA GLY A 202 9.82 -1.93 9.73
C GLY A 202 11.33 -2.07 9.58
N SER A 203 11.87 -3.28 9.46
CA SER A 203 13.31 -3.55 9.27
C SER A 203 13.78 -3.41 7.82
N VAL A 204 12.86 -3.51 6.84
CA VAL A 204 13.17 -3.42 5.42
C VAL A 204 12.23 -2.44 4.72
N ALA A 205 12.79 -1.53 3.93
CA ALA A 205 12.04 -0.64 3.05
C ALA A 205 12.22 -1.06 1.60
N ALA A 206 11.11 -1.27 0.88
CA ALA A 206 11.08 -1.48 -0.56
C ALA A 206 10.70 -0.17 -1.27
N SER A 207 11.29 0.07 -2.43
CA SER A 207 10.90 1.19 -3.29
C SER A 207 11.07 0.89 -4.77
N ALA A 208 10.21 1.50 -5.57
CA ALA A 208 10.35 1.57 -7.02
C ALA A 208 10.24 3.02 -7.48
N SER A 209 10.94 3.34 -8.58
CA SER A 209 10.87 4.66 -9.20
C SER A 209 9.88 4.69 -10.36
N ARG A 210 9.65 5.87 -10.94
CA ARG A 210 8.82 6.06 -12.15
C ARG A 210 9.26 5.21 -13.36
N LYS A 211 10.51 4.73 -13.39
CA LYS A 211 10.93 3.76 -14.42
C LYS A 211 10.27 2.40 -14.23
N GLY A 212 10.03 1.97 -12.98
CA GLY A 212 9.34 0.73 -12.62
C GLY A 212 9.93 -0.58 -13.14
N THR A 213 11.15 -0.56 -13.67
CA THR A 213 11.86 -1.78 -14.08
C THR A 213 12.48 -2.54 -12.91
N LEU A 214 12.79 -1.82 -11.83
CA LEU A 214 13.50 -2.32 -10.65
C LEU A 214 12.76 -1.95 -9.37
N ILE A 215 12.75 -2.89 -8.44
CA ILE A 215 12.34 -2.70 -7.04
C ILE A 215 13.59 -2.92 -6.18
N ARG A 216 13.90 -1.98 -5.30
CA ARG A 216 15.08 -2.06 -4.42
C ARG A 216 14.65 -2.14 -2.97
N LEU A 217 15.29 -3.03 -2.23
CA LEU A 217 15.07 -3.22 -0.81
C LEU A 217 16.29 -2.71 -0.05
N PHE A 218 16.04 -2.06 1.08
CA PHE A 218 17.05 -1.44 1.93
C PHE A 218 16.83 -1.84 3.37
N ASP A 219 17.92 -2.09 4.10
CA ASP A 219 17.89 -2.22 5.55
C ASP A 219 17.59 -0.85 6.16
N THR A 220 16.60 -0.76 7.03
CA THR A 220 16.17 0.52 7.60
C THR A 220 17.07 1.00 8.74
N THR A 221 18.01 0.18 9.20
CA THR A 221 18.97 0.51 10.25
C THR A 221 20.32 0.87 9.64
N THR A 222 20.90 -0.02 8.84
CA THR A 222 22.22 0.20 8.21
C THR A 222 22.14 1.08 6.97
N ARG A 223 20.96 1.18 6.34
CA ARG A 223 20.69 1.93 5.10
C ARG A 223 21.30 1.29 3.85
N ASP A 224 21.81 0.08 3.98
CA ASP A 224 22.40 -0.65 2.87
C ASP A 224 21.32 -1.18 1.92
N LYS A 225 21.63 -1.19 0.62
CA LYS A 225 20.80 -1.87 -0.37
C LYS A 225 20.98 -3.38 -0.20
N LEU A 226 19.91 -4.06 0.23
CA LEU A 226 19.89 -5.50 0.48
C LEU A 226 19.77 -6.29 -0.83
N VAL A 227 18.78 -5.93 -1.65
CA VAL A 227 18.49 -6.64 -2.90
C VAL A 227 17.89 -5.72 -3.94
N GLU A 228 18.17 -6.04 -5.21
CA GLU A 228 17.58 -5.40 -6.38
C GLU A 228 16.81 -6.46 -7.19
N LEU A 229 15.50 -6.29 -7.22
CA LEU A 229 14.54 -7.16 -7.89
C LEU A 229 14.17 -6.55 -9.23
N ARG A 230 14.23 -7.35 -10.29
CA ARG A 230 13.83 -6.94 -11.64
C ARG A 230 12.40 -7.36 -11.90
N ARG A 231 11.51 -6.37 -12.03
CA ARG A 231 10.12 -6.57 -12.46
C ARG A 231 10.08 -6.96 -13.94
N GLY A 232 10.84 -6.27 -14.79
CA GLY A 232 10.98 -6.62 -16.20
C GLY A 232 11.94 -5.70 -16.94
N THR A 233 12.05 -5.89 -18.26
CA THR A 233 12.85 -5.03 -19.14
C THR A 233 12.17 -3.69 -19.38
N ASP A 234 10.87 -3.73 -19.61
CA ASP A 234 10.12 -2.56 -20.05
C ASP A 234 9.67 -1.72 -18.86
N PRO A 235 9.69 -0.38 -19.01
CA PRO A 235 9.11 0.51 -18.01
C PRO A 235 7.65 0.18 -17.73
N ALA A 236 7.26 0.31 -16.47
CA ALA A 236 5.91 0.03 -15.99
C ALA A 236 5.53 0.97 -14.86
N THR A 237 4.27 1.39 -14.80
CA THR A 237 3.73 2.10 -13.65
C THR A 237 3.34 1.09 -12.59
N LEU A 238 4.07 1.04 -11.48
CA LEU A 238 3.67 0.19 -10.35
C LEU A 238 2.46 0.81 -9.63
N TYR A 239 1.51 -0.03 -9.27
CA TYR A 239 0.34 0.36 -8.48
C TYR A 239 0.57 0.11 -6.99
N CYS A 240 1.14 -1.04 -6.62
CA CYS A 240 1.54 -1.32 -5.25
C CYS A 240 2.74 -2.27 -5.14
N ILE A 241 3.34 -2.27 -3.96
CA ILE A 241 4.34 -3.25 -3.48
C ILE A 241 3.88 -3.67 -2.10
N ASN A 242 3.89 -4.97 -1.78
CA ASN A 242 3.61 -5.46 -0.44
C ASN A 242 4.54 -6.62 -0.07
N PHE A 243 4.93 -6.66 1.20
CA PHE A 243 5.62 -7.80 1.79
C PHE A 243 4.62 -8.86 2.26
N SER A 244 5.02 -10.13 2.26
CA SER A 244 4.32 -11.14 3.05
C SER A 244 4.50 -10.84 4.55
N HIS A 245 3.56 -11.31 5.36
CA HIS A 245 3.56 -11.09 6.81
C HIS A 245 4.88 -11.48 7.50
N ASP A 246 5.46 -12.60 7.07
CA ASP A 246 6.71 -13.13 7.58
C ASP A 246 7.95 -12.54 6.87
N SER A 247 7.77 -11.58 5.96
CA SER A 247 8.80 -10.99 5.11
C SER A 247 9.56 -11.99 4.21
N SER A 248 9.00 -13.18 3.98
CA SER A 248 9.61 -14.20 3.11
C SER A 248 9.45 -13.88 1.62
N PHE A 249 8.43 -13.11 1.25
CA PHE A 249 8.10 -12.77 -0.13
C PHE A 249 7.72 -11.29 -0.30
N LEU A 250 7.76 -10.82 -1.53
CA LEU A 250 7.26 -9.51 -1.95
C LEU A 250 6.47 -9.65 -3.23
N CYS A 251 5.30 -9.00 -3.29
CA CYS A 251 4.49 -8.91 -4.49
C CYS A 251 4.46 -7.47 -5.03
N ALA A 252 4.33 -7.33 -6.34
CA ALA A 252 4.21 -6.04 -7.00
C ALA A 252 3.29 -6.11 -8.22
N SER A 253 2.33 -5.20 -8.30
CA SER A 253 1.41 -5.03 -9.43
C SER A 253 1.80 -3.82 -10.29
N SER A 254 1.43 -3.84 -11.57
CA SER A 254 1.73 -2.74 -12.50
C SER A 254 0.73 -2.63 -13.65
N ASP A 255 0.82 -1.53 -14.40
CA ASP A 255 0.05 -1.28 -15.63
C ASP A 255 0.23 -2.34 -16.74
N LYS A 256 1.23 -3.21 -16.62
CA LYS A 256 1.46 -4.34 -17.53
C LYS A 256 0.50 -5.52 -17.32
N GLY A 257 -0.52 -5.41 -16.47
CA GLY A 257 -1.47 -6.49 -16.22
C GLY A 257 -0.83 -7.74 -15.61
N THR A 258 0.30 -7.58 -14.93
CA THR A 258 1.07 -8.67 -14.32
C THR A 258 1.37 -8.36 -12.87
N VAL A 259 1.15 -9.35 -12.01
CA VAL A 259 1.58 -9.34 -10.61
C VAL A 259 2.79 -10.25 -10.48
N HIS A 260 3.90 -9.69 -10.01
CA HIS A 260 5.15 -10.40 -9.80
C HIS A 260 5.32 -10.79 -8.34
N ILE A 261 5.85 -11.99 -8.10
CA ILE A 261 6.12 -12.54 -6.76
C ILE A 261 7.62 -12.85 -6.66
N PHE A 262 8.28 -12.28 -5.66
CA PHE A 262 9.71 -12.44 -5.40
C PHE A 262 9.94 -13.10 -4.05
N ALA A 263 10.83 -14.09 -3.99
CA ALA A 263 11.32 -14.66 -2.74
C ALA A 263 12.42 -13.76 -2.14
N LEU A 264 12.29 -13.43 -0.87
CA LEU A 264 13.23 -12.55 -0.16
C LEU A 264 14.15 -13.32 0.79
N LYS A 265 13.61 -14.32 1.51
CA LYS A 265 14.41 -15.16 2.42
C LYS A 265 15.22 -16.21 1.65
N ASP A 266 14.57 -16.97 0.78
CA ASP A 266 15.25 -17.91 -0.11
C ASP A 266 15.35 -17.34 -1.53
N THR A 267 16.35 -16.47 -1.72
CA THR A 267 16.61 -15.82 -3.02
C THR A 267 17.05 -16.78 -4.13
N LYS A 268 17.28 -18.07 -3.83
CA LYS A 268 17.59 -19.08 -4.86
C LYS A 268 16.34 -19.48 -5.66
N LEU A 269 15.15 -19.27 -5.08
CA LEU A 269 13.87 -19.50 -5.75
C LEU A 269 13.62 -18.49 -6.88
N ASN A 270 14.20 -17.29 -6.76
CA ASN A 270 14.09 -16.29 -7.81
C ASN A 270 14.86 -16.70 -9.07
N ARG A 271 14.23 -16.45 -10.22
CA ARG A 271 14.88 -16.65 -11.52
C ARG A 271 16.07 -15.69 -11.64
N ARG A 272 17.17 -16.15 -12.23
CA ARG A 272 18.35 -15.32 -12.51
C ARG A 272 18.63 -15.33 -14.01
N SER A 273 19.16 -14.23 -14.53
CA SER A 273 19.55 -14.14 -15.94
C SER A 273 20.59 -15.22 -16.27
N ALA A 274 20.44 -15.90 -17.41
CA ALA A 274 21.40 -16.90 -17.87
C ALA A 274 22.81 -16.30 -18.09
N LEU A 275 22.88 -15.00 -18.41
CA LEU A 275 24.13 -14.25 -18.55
C LEU A 275 24.89 -14.08 -17.23
N ALA A 276 24.27 -14.35 -16.07
CA ALA A 276 24.96 -14.39 -14.78
C ALA A 276 25.80 -15.65 -14.56
N ARG A 277 25.54 -16.71 -15.35
CA ARG A 277 26.32 -17.97 -15.28
C ARG A 277 27.54 -17.96 -16.18
N VAL A 278 27.56 -17.11 -17.21
CA VAL A 278 28.74 -16.84 -18.01
C VAL A 278 29.51 -15.75 -17.26
N GLY A 279 30.60 -16.14 -16.59
CA GLY A 279 31.33 -15.25 -15.67
C GLY A 279 31.68 -13.88 -16.27
N LYS A 280 32.06 -12.93 -15.41
CA LYS A 280 32.46 -11.56 -15.76
C LYS A 280 33.56 -11.53 -16.85
N VAL A 281 33.17 -11.56 -18.13
CA VAL A 281 34.09 -11.32 -19.24
C VAL A 281 33.93 -9.87 -19.68
N GLY A 282 34.77 -9.00 -19.12
CA GLY A 282 34.97 -7.62 -19.59
C GLY A 282 34.53 -6.52 -18.60
N PRO A 283 35.10 -5.30 -18.70
CA PRO A 283 35.03 -4.30 -17.62
C PRO A 283 33.73 -3.48 -17.57
N VAL A 284 32.75 -3.74 -18.46
CA VAL A 284 31.65 -2.79 -18.73
C VAL A 284 30.24 -3.43 -18.69
N ILE A 285 30.10 -4.73 -18.45
CA ILE A 285 28.77 -5.36 -18.35
C ILE A 285 28.29 -5.26 -16.89
N GLY A 286 27.80 -4.07 -16.55
CA GLY A 286 27.43 -3.64 -15.21
C GLY A 286 26.26 -4.39 -14.58
N GLN A 287 25.91 -3.96 -13.37
CA GLN A 287 24.87 -4.38 -12.39
C GLN A 287 23.58 -5.10 -12.89
N TYR A 288 23.27 -5.08 -14.19
CA TYR A 288 22.21 -5.85 -14.85
C TYR A 288 22.31 -7.37 -14.60
N VAL A 289 23.53 -7.89 -14.48
CA VAL A 289 23.80 -9.34 -14.35
C VAL A 289 23.45 -9.90 -12.96
N ASP A 290 23.40 -9.05 -11.93
CA ASP A 290 23.14 -9.48 -10.53
C ASP A 290 21.65 -9.37 -10.11
N SER A 291 20.79 -8.84 -10.98
CA SER A 291 19.37 -8.62 -10.65
C SER A 291 18.54 -9.90 -10.63
N GLN A 292 17.70 -10.03 -9.61
CA GLN A 292 16.84 -11.21 -9.40
C GLN A 292 15.46 -10.99 -10.02
N TRP A 293 15.00 -11.92 -10.84
CA TRP A 293 13.67 -11.90 -11.45
C TRP A 293 12.65 -12.61 -10.57
N SER A 294 11.35 -12.38 -10.83
CA SER A 294 10.27 -12.97 -10.04
C SER A 294 10.31 -14.51 -10.07
N LEU A 295 10.09 -15.12 -8.91
CA LEU A 295 9.86 -16.56 -8.73
C LEU A 295 8.65 -17.00 -9.56
N ALA A 296 7.54 -16.29 -9.36
CA ALA A 296 6.24 -16.56 -9.97
C ALA A 296 5.59 -15.25 -10.42
N SER A 297 4.62 -15.37 -11.32
CA SER A 297 3.80 -14.24 -11.76
C SER A 297 2.47 -14.75 -12.29
N PHE A 298 1.44 -13.93 -12.18
CA PHE A 298 0.14 -14.16 -12.80
C PHE A 298 -0.37 -12.89 -13.46
N THR A 299 -1.39 -13.03 -14.30
CA THR A 299 -1.99 -11.92 -15.04
C THR A 299 -3.30 -11.47 -14.41
N VAL A 300 -3.56 -10.18 -14.51
CA VAL A 300 -4.80 -9.50 -14.18
C VAL A 300 -5.20 -8.64 -15.37
N PRO A 301 -6.45 -8.13 -15.46
CA PRO A 301 -6.85 -7.25 -16.56
C PRO A 301 -5.83 -6.14 -16.81
N ALA A 302 -5.33 -6.05 -18.05
CA ALA A 302 -4.31 -5.06 -18.42
C ALA A 302 -4.87 -3.64 -18.27
N GLU A 303 -3.99 -2.68 -17.94
CA GLU A 303 -4.35 -1.28 -17.71
C GLU A 303 -5.43 -1.05 -16.63
N CYS A 304 -5.75 -2.09 -15.85
CA CYS A 304 -6.58 -2.00 -14.66
C CYS A 304 -5.68 -1.85 -13.42
N ALA A 305 -5.85 -0.77 -12.66
CA ALA A 305 -5.13 -0.60 -11.42
C ALA A 305 -5.54 -1.67 -10.41
N CYS A 306 -4.58 -2.29 -9.75
CA CYS A 306 -4.86 -3.27 -8.71
C CYS A 306 -3.88 -3.18 -7.56
N ILE A 307 -4.39 -3.44 -6.36
CA ILE A 307 -3.56 -3.70 -5.18
C ILE A 307 -3.37 -5.21 -5.04
N CYS A 308 -2.19 -5.63 -4.58
CA CYS A 308 -1.89 -7.03 -4.31
C CYS A 308 -1.27 -7.21 -2.93
N ALA A 309 -1.58 -8.33 -2.29
CA ALA A 309 -1.08 -8.70 -0.96
C ALA A 309 -1.02 -10.23 -0.83
N PHE A 310 -0.44 -10.71 0.28
CA PHE A 310 -0.37 -12.14 0.54
C PHE A 310 -1.57 -12.57 1.41
N GLY A 311 -2.20 -13.68 1.05
CA GLY A 311 -3.22 -14.30 1.90
C GLY A 311 -2.60 -14.88 3.18
N LYS A 312 -3.44 -15.27 4.13
CA LYS A 312 -2.96 -15.95 5.34
C LYS A 312 -2.55 -17.37 4.96
N ASN A 313 -1.34 -17.77 5.35
CA ASN A 313 -0.86 -19.14 5.14
C ASN A 313 -1.71 -20.11 5.96
N THR A 314 -2.71 -20.72 5.33
CA THR A 314 -3.60 -21.73 5.94
C THR A 314 -2.92 -23.10 6.07
N SER A 315 -1.85 -23.34 5.31
CA SER A 315 -1.03 -24.55 5.35
C SER A 315 0.45 -24.21 5.17
N LYS A 316 1.34 -25.01 5.80
CA LYS A 316 2.79 -24.79 5.80
C LYS A 316 3.43 -24.70 4.40
N ASN A 317 2.76 -25.20 3.36
CA ASN A 317 3.30 -25.31 2.01
C ASN A 317 2.50 -24.55 0.94
N VAL A 318 1.44 -23.83 1.32
CA VAL A 318 0.59 -23.13 0.36
C VAL A 318 0.67 -21.64 0.65
N ASN A 319 1.36 -20.91 -0.23
CA ASN A 319 1.40 -19.46 -0.19
C ASN A 319 0.41 -18.93 -1.24
N SER A 320 -0.43 -17.97 -0.84
CA SER A 320 -1.37 -17.32 -1.74
C SER A 320 -1.05 -15.84 -1.91
N VAL A 321 -1.34 -15.32 -3.10
CA VAL A 321 -1.32 -13.89 -3.43
C VAL A 321 -2.68 -13.50 -3.95
N ILE A 322 -3.14 -12.35 -3.50
CA ILE A 322 -4.45 -11.80 -3.81
C ILE A 322 -4.22 -10.52 -4.60
N ALA A 323 -5.02 -10.30 -5.63
CA ALA A 323 -5.08 -9.05 -6.38
C ALA A 323 -6.53 -8.55 -6.42
N ILE A 324 -6.70 -7.27 -6.08
CA ILE A 324 -7.99 -6.58 -6.04
C ILE A 324 -7.91 -5.42 -7.01
N CYS A 325 -8.76 -5.45 -8.03
CA CYS A 325 -8.69 -4.55 -9.17
C CYS A 325 -9.79 -3.49 -9.08
N VAL A 326 -9.51 -2.28 -9.56
CA VAL A 326 -10.49 -1.16 -9.56
C VAL A 326 -11.70 -1.41 -10.47
N ASP A 327 -11.65 -2.43 -11.33
CA ASP A 327 -12.80 -2.88 -12.12
C ASP A 327 -13.80 -3.74 -11.34
N GLY A 328 -13.57 -3.97 -10.04
CA GLY A 328 -14.44 -4.78 -9.20
C GLY A 328 -14.04 -6.24 -9.09
N THR A 329 -12.95 -6.68 -9.74
CA THR A 329 -12.54 -8.08 -9.72
C THR A 329 -11.57 -8.41 -8.58
N PHE A 330 -11.77 -9.59 -7.99
CA PHE A 330 -10.93 -10.20 -6.97
C PHE A 330 -10.29 -11.47 -7.54
N HIS A 331 -8.99 -11.62 -7.34
CA HIS A 331 -8.22 -12.75 -7.84
C HIS A 331 -7.39 -13.34 -6.73
N LYS A 332 -7.49 -14.64 -6.49
CA LYS A 332 -6.62 -15.39 -5.57
C LYS A 332 -5.82 -16.41 -6.34
N TYR A 333 -4.51 -16.38 -6.16
CA TYR A 333 -3.58 -17.34 -6.76
C TYR A 333 -2.75 -18.01 -5.69
N VAL A 334 -2.55 -19.31 -5.81
CA VAL A 334 -1.55 -20.06 -5.03
C VAL A 334 -0.30 -20.27 -5.84
N PHE A 335 0.85 -20.13 -5.18
CA PHE A 335 2.15 -20.30 -5.81
C PHE A 335 3.04 -21.25 -5.00
N THR A 336 3.94 -21.92 -5.71
CA THR A 336 4.84 -22.93 -5.16
C THR A 336 6.30 -22.53 -5.33
N PRO A 337 7.24 -23.09 -4.54
CA PRO A 337 8.67 -22.75 -4.63
C PRO A 337 9.34 -23.04 -5.98
N ASP A 338 8.78 -23.93 -6.79
CA ASP A 338 9.23 -24.22 -8.16
C ASP A 338 8.72 -23.20 -9.20
N GLY A 339 7.90 -22.24 -8.76
CA GLY A 339 7.46 -21.11 -9.58
C GLY A 339 6.14 -21.33 -10.31
N ASN A 340 5.41 -22.41 -10.02
CA ASN A 340 4.03 -22.56 -10.50
C ASN A 340 3.13 -21.55 -9.77
N CYS A 341 2.15 -21.01 -10.49
CA CYS A 341 1.20 -20.05 -9.96
C CYS A 341 -0.17 -20.31 -10.60
N ASN A 342 -1.12 -20.79 -9.81
CA ASN A 342 -2.42 -21.24 -10.28
C ASN A 342 -3.52 -20.43 -9.60
N ARG A 343 -4.57 -20.09 -10.35
CA ARG A 343 -5.74 -19.40 -9.82
C ARG A 343 -6.50 -20.35 -8.90
N GLU A 344 -6.72 -19.92 -7.66
CA GLU A 344 -7.50 -20.63 -6.65
C GLU A 344 -8.94 -20.12 -6.62
N ALA A 345 -9.13 -18.80 -6.69
CA ALA A 345 -10.45 -18.17 -6.67
C ALA A 345 -10.50 -16.92 -7.57
N PHE A 346 -11.70 -16.60 -8.03
CA PHE A 346 -12.03 -15.40 -8.78
C PHE A 346 -13.46 -15.00 -8.43
N ASP A 347 -13.65 -13.72 -8.10
CA ASP A 347 -14.95 -13.17 -7.72
C ASP A 347 -15.06 -11.73 -8.24
N VAL A 348 -16.29 -11.21 -8.31
CA VAL A 348 -16.55 -9.78 -8.55
C VAL A 348 -17.03 -9.18 -7.24
N TYR A 349 -16.12 -8.55 -6.49
CA TYR A 349 -16.40 -8.14 -5.10
C TYR A 349 -17.48 -7.07 -4.99
N LEU A 350 -17.73 -6.32 -6.07
CA LEU A 350 -18.79 -5.33 -6.12
C LEU A 350 -20.19 -5.94 -6.22
N ASP A 351 -20.31 -7.18 -6.69
CA ASP A 351 -21.58 -7.86 -6.94
C ASP A 351 -21.99 -8.76 -5.75
N ILE A 352 -21.16 -8.86 -4.70
CA ILE A 352 -21.37 -9.75 -3.53
C ILE A 352 -22.65 -9.40 -2.74
N CYS A 353 -23.14 -8.17 -2.84
CA CYS A 353 -24.31 -7.71 -2.08
C CYS A 353 -25.58 -7.58 -2.92
N ASP A 354 -25.53 -7.81 -4.23
CA ASP A 354 -26.73 -7.69 -5.08
C ASP A 354 -27.69 -8.89 -4.92
N ASP A 355 -27.33 -9.89 -4.10
CA ASP A 355 -28.11 -11.11 -3.85
C ASP A 355 -29.03 -11.05 -2.61
N ASP A 356 -29.04 -9.95 -1.83
CA ASP A 356 -29.92 -9.79 -0.66
C ASP A 356 -31.34 -9.25 -1.00
N ASP A 357 -31.69 -9.16 -2.28
CA ASP A 357 -33.06 -8.89 -2.76
C ASP A 357 -33.80 -10.20 -3.14
N PHE A 358 -34.16 -11.03 -2.16
CA PHE A 358 -35.17 -12.09 -2.33
C PHE A 358 -36.07 -12.32 -1.12
#